data_AF-A0A969K6Q6-F1
#
_entry.id   AF-A0A969K6Q6-F1
#
_cell.length_a   1.000
_cell.length_b   1.000
_cell.length_c   1.000
_cell.angle_alpha   90.00
_cell.angle_beta   90.00
_cell.angle_gamma   90.00
#
_symmetry.space_group_name_H-M   'P 1'
#
loop_
_entity.id
_entity.type
_entity.pdbx_description
1 polymer ?
#
loop_
_entity_poly.entity_id
_entity_poly.type
_entity_poly.pdbx_seq_one_letter_code
_entity_poly.pdbx_strand_id
1 'polypeptide(L)'
;MPHSLFHPKTLRDAVKAFHFPADLAAKQAIICQWIETLTAGTLTHIKETSLHGEFLSDIFRSVLGYRGIVEAGGVAWELHPERNIGNGGGFADAALGLFTSQMNDRGAAKLAGRIVAPIELKGAAIDLDKKTRGNESAVEQGWRYANYTEGCRWVIVSNYRELRLYCTVKTPLDYERFELADLADLETFKTFYFCCVVQIFARINQCFYNNAD
;
A
#
# COMPACT_ATOMS: atom_id res chain seq x y z
N MET A 1 10.38 -12.65 -17.55
CA MET A 1 10.71 -12.73 -16.12
C MET A 1 10.54 -11.33 -15.55
N PRO A 2 9.83 -11.14 -14.43
CA PRO A 2 9.75 -9.82 -13.79
C PRO A 2 11.13 -9.36 -13.32
N HIS A 3 11.32 -8.05 -13.22
CA HIS A 3 12.56 -7.41 -12.79
C HIS A 3 12.36 -6.78 -11.41
N SER A 4 13.38 -6.89 -10.55
CA SER A 4 13.38 -6.19 -9.26
C SER A 4 13.37 -4.69 -9.50
N LEU A 5 12.46 -4.00 -8.81
CA LEU A 5 12.26 -2.56 -8.94
C LEU A 5 13.46 -1.76 -8.45
N PHE A 6 14.13 -2.25 -7.41
CA PHE A 6 15.31 -1.62 -6.84
C PHE A 6 16.58 -2.41 -7.16
N HIS A 7 17.69 -1.69 -7.35
CA HIS A 7 18.97 -2.37 -7.51
C HIS A 7 19.35 -3.12 -6.22
N PRO A 8 19.59 -4.44 -6.24
CA PRO A 8 19.64 -5.26 -5.01
C PRO A 8 20.71 -4.84 -4.00
N LYS A 9 21.89 -4.43 -4.49
CA LYS A 9 22.97 -3.96 -3.60
C LYS A 9 22.57 -2.65 -2.91
N THR A 10 22.02 -1.72 -3.68
CA THR A 10 21.64 -0.39 -3.19
C THR A 10 20.52 -0.49 -2.17
N LEU A 11 19.52 -1.35 -2.42
CA LEU A 11 18.44 -1.61 -1.47
C LEU A 11 18.99 -2.21 -0.16
N ARG A 12 19.84 -3.23 -0.26
CA ARG A 12 20.44 -3.87 0.92
C ARG A 12 21.25 -2.90 1.78
N ASP A 13 22.05 -2.06 1.15
CA ASP A 13 22.86 -1.06 1.86
C ASP A 13 21.97 -0.02 2.55
N ALA A 14 20.89 0.42 1.88
CA ALA A 14 19.92 1.35 2.45
C ALA A 14 19.13 0.75 3.62
N VAL A 15 18.69 -0.51 3.51
CA VAL A 15 17.99 -1.26 4.57
C VAL A 15 18.89 -1.38 5.80
N LYS A 16 20.18 -1.71 5.62
CA LYS A 16 21.14 -1.80 6.74
C LYS A 16 21.39 -0.47 7.45
N ALA A 17 21.36 0.64 6.70
CA ALA A 17 21.56 1.98 7.24
C ALA A 17 20.29 2.56 7.91
N PHE A 18 19.13 1.94 7.71
CA PHE A 18 17.87 2.42 8.23
C PHE A 18 17.71 2.08 9.72
N HIS A 19 17.27 3.07 10.50
CA HIS A 19 16.94 2.88 11.91
C HIS A 19 15.49 2.41 12.03
N PHE A 20 15.32 1.11 12.24
CA PHE A 20 14.00 0.52 12.44
C PHE A 20 13.39 0.90 13.80
N PRO A 21 12.04 0.97 13.90
CA PRO A 21 11.38 1.27 15.15
C PRO A 21 11.60 0.15 16.18
N ALA A 22 11.59 0.51 17.47
CA ALA A 22 11.85 -0.44 18.55
C ALA A 22 10.79 -1.55 18.67
N ASP A 23 9.57 -1.30 18.18
CA ASP A 23 8.45 -2.24 18.18
C ASP A 23 8.40 -3.14 16.92
N LEU A 24 9.47 -3.19 16.12
CA LEU A 24 9.49 -3.95 14.86
C LEU A 24 9.08 -5.42 15.04
N ALA A 25 9.51 -6.08 16.12
CA ALA A 25 9.13 -7.46 16.39
C ALA A 25 7.62 -7.63 16.66
N ALA A 26 6.99 -6.66 17.36
CA ALA A 26 5.56 -6.66 17.58
C ALA A 26 4.79 -6.45 16.27
N LYS A 27 5.30 -5.59 15.38
CA LYS A 27 4.76 -5.39 14.03
C LYS A 27 4.88 -6.68 13.20
N GLN A 28 6.00 -7.39 13.27
CA GLN A 28 6.17 -8.66 12.57
C GLN A 28 5.17 -9.72 13.06
N ALA A 29 4.88 -9.76 14.37
CA ALA A 29 3.94 -10.72 14.94
C ALA A 29 2.53 -10.61 14.35
N ILE A 30 2.09 -9.41 13.97
CA ILE A 30 0.82 -9.20 13.25
C ILE A 30 0.85 -9.91 11.89
N ILE A 31 1.96 -9.79 11.15
CA ILE A 31 2.11 -10.52 9.88
C ILE A 31 2.12 -12.04 10.12
N CYS A 32 2.78 -12.52 11.17
CA CYS A 32 2.80 -13.95 11.50
C CYS A 32 1.39 -14.53 11.70
N GLN A 33 0.45 -13.78 12.28
CA GLN A 33 -0.95 -14.22 12.41
C GLN A 33 -1.63 -14.40 11.04
N TRP A 34 -1.35 -13.50 10.10
CA TRP A 34 -1.80 -13.65 8.71
C TRP A 34 -1.18 -14.87 8.04
N ILE A 35 0.12 -15.13 8.26
CA ILE A 35 0.84 -16.31 7.72
C ILE A 35 0.23 -17.61 8.25
N GLU A 36 -0.08 -17.68 9.55
CA GLU A 36 -0.72 -18.85 10.17
C GLU A 36 -2.08 -19.12 9.53
N THR A 37 -2.90 -18.09 9.37
CA THR A 37 -4.24 -18.19 8.77
C THR A 37 -4.19 -18.54 7.28
N LEU A 38 -3.19 -18.03 6.56
CA LEU A 38 -2.90 -18.41 5.17
C LEU A 38 -2.50 -19.88 5.05
N THR A 39 -1.62 -20.34 5.93
CA THR A 39 -1.09 -21.71 5.95
C THR A 39 -2.19 -22.71 6.28
N ALA A 40 -3.14 -22.33 7.13
CA ALA A 40 -4.35 -23.11 7.40
C ALA A 40 -5.32 -23.20 6.20
N GLY A 41 -5.11 -22.40 5.15
CA GLY A 41 -5.95 -22.35 3.95
C GLY A 41 -7.23 -21.54 4.10
N THR A 42 -7.54 -21.07 5.31
CA THR A 42 -8.81 -20.39 5.64
C THR A 42 -9.07 -19.19 4.74
N LEU A 43 -8.06 -18.34 4.48
CA LEU A 43 -8.24 -17.12 3.69
C LEU A 43 -8.65 -17.38 2.24
N THR A 44 -8.40 -18.58 1.69
CA THR A 44 -8.83 -18.91 0.32
C THR A 44 -10.34 -19.09 0.18
N HIS A 45 -11.04 -19.32 1.29
CA HIS A 45 -12.49 -19.52 1.34
C HIS A 45 -13.26 -18.26 1.75
N ILE A 46 -12.57 -17.21 2.20
CA ILE A 46 -13.20 -15.96 2.62
C ILE A 46 -13.40 -15.05 1.42
N LYS A 47 -14.58 -14.41 1.34
CA LYS A 47 -14.85 -13.39 0.33
C LYS A 47 -13.87 -12.23 0.52
N GLU A 48 -13.22 -11.85 -0.56
CA GLU A 48 -12.22 -10.79 -0.62
C GLU A 48 -12.61 -9.51 0.14
N THR A 49 -13.80 -8.97 -0.14
CA THR A 49 -14.25 -7.70 0.44
C THR A 49 -14.39 -7.75 1.97
N SER A 50 -14.53 -8.94 2.54
CA SER A 50 -14.58 -9.12 3.99
C SER A 50 -13.21 -8.98 4.65
N LEU A 51 -12.11 -9.19 3.90
CA LEU A 51 -10.74 -9.08 4.41
C LEU A 51 -10.12 -7.71 4.17
N HIS A 52 -10.67 -6.88 3.27
CA HIS A 52 -10.10 -5.56 2.94
C HIS A 52 -9.87 -4.71 4.17
N GLY A 53 -10.90 -4.51 5.00
CA GLY A 53 -10.82 -3.65 6.17
C GLY A 53 -9.78 -4.12 7.19
N GLU A 54 -9.75 -5.42 7.46
CA GLU A 54 -8.80 -6.04 8.39
C GLU A 54 -7.37 -5.94 7.86
N PHE A 55 -7.15 -6.29 6.60
CA PHE A 55 -5.83 -6.20 5.96
C PHE A 55 -5.29 -4.77 5.93
N LEU A 56 -6.14 -3.79 5.61
CA LEU A 56 -5.77 -2.37 5.62
C LEU A 56 -5.43 -1.90 7.04
N SER A 57 -6.19 -2.35 8.05
CA SER A 57 -5.93 -2.01 9.44
C SER A 57 -4.63 -2.62 9.97
N ASP A 58 -4.40 -3.89 9.69
CA ASP A 58 -3.26 -4.61 10.23
C ASP A 58 -1.98 -4.23 9.50
N ILE A 59 -1.96 -4.40 8.17
CA ILE A 59 -0.74 -4.25 7.39
C ILE A 59 -0.41 -2.77 7.18
N PHE A 60 -1.38 -1.95 6.76
CA PHE A 60 -1.06 -0.56 6.43
C PHE A 60 -1.03 0.36 7.66
N ARG A 61 -1.92 0.16 8.64
CA ARG A 61 -1.91 1.01 9.84
C ARG A 61 -0.98 0.46 10.92
N SER A 62 -1.22 -0.76 11.41
CA SER A 62 -0.52 -1.27 12.59
C SER A 62 0.95 -1.63 12.30
N VAL A 63 1.19 -2.28 11.16
CA VAL A 63 2.55 -2.65 10.72
C VAL A 63 3.27 -1.45 10.08
N LEU A 64 2.72 -0.85 9.03
CA LEU A 64 3.43 0.19 8.26
C LEU A 64 3.28 1.61 8.83
N GLY A 65 2.33 1.85 9.74
CA GLY A 65 2.19 3.13 10.45
C GLY A 65 1.43 4.23 9.69
N TYR A 66 0.72 3.90 8.60
CA TYR A 66 -0.10 4.88 7.89
C TYR A 66 -1.32 5.26 8.71
N ARG A 67 -1.55 6.56 8.95
CA ARG A 67 -2.68 6.99 9.77
C ARG A 67 -3.95 7.03 8.95
N GLY A 68 -5.04 6.58 9.55
CA GLY A 68 -6.39 6.79 9.02
C GLY A 68 -6.97 8.14 9.45
N ILE A 69 -8.07 8.55 8.82
CA ILE A 69 -8.73 9.85 9.09
C ILE A 69 -9.07 10.07 10.58
N VAL A 70 -9.63 9.05 11.24
CA VAL A 70 -10.05 9.14 12.66
C VAL A 70 -8.85 9.25 13.60
N GLU A 71 -7.82 8.46 13.34
CA GLU A 71 -6.57 8.46 14.12
C GLU A 71 -5.83 9.81 14.00
N ALA A 72 -5.92 10.45 12.84
CA ALA A 72 -5.36 11.77 12.58
C ALA A 72 -6.25 12.94 13.05
N GLY A 73 -7.36 12.69 13.76
CA GLY A 73 -8.29 13.73 14.19
C GLY A 73 -8.95 14.49 13.02
N GLY A 74 -9.00 13.89 11.83
CA GLY A 74 -9.58 14.49 10.64
C GLY A 74 -8.77 15.64 10.03
N VAL A 75 -7.52 15.88 10.46
CA VAL A 75 -6.70 17.00 9.99
C VAL A 75 -5.85 16.60 8.79
N ALA A 76 -4.95 15.63 8.96
CA ALA A 76 -4.06 15.14 7.92
C ALA A 76 -3.76 13.64 8.09
N TRP A 77 -4.07 12.83 7.08
CA TRP A 77 -3.94 11.37 7.14
C TRP A 77 -3.38 10.81 5.84
N GLU A 78 -2.91 9.56 5.89
CA GLU A 78 -2.21 8.95 4.76
C GLU A 78 -2.97 7.79 4.14
N LEU A 79 -3.76 7.04 4.90
CA LEU A 79 -4.55 5.91 4.39
C LEU A 79 -6.03 6.27 4.27
N HIS A 80 -6.58 6.13 3.07
CA HIS A 80 -8.00 6.35 2.80
C HIS A 80 -8.62 5.10 2.13
N PRO A 81 -9.56 4.39 2.80
CA PRO A 81 -10.34 3.31 2.17
C PRO A 81 -11.28 3.86 1.09
N GLU A 82 -11.62 3.03 0.10
CA GLU A 82 -12.60 3.29 -0.97
C GLU A 82 -12.50 4.69 -1.59
N ARG A 83 -11.57 4.86 -2.52
CA ARG A 83 -11.31 6.16 -3.14
C ARG A 83 -11.76 6.18 -4.58
N ASN A 84 -12.70 7.08 -4.88
CA ASN A 84 -13.00 7.46 -6.26
C ASN A 84 -11.75 8.09 -6.89
N ILE A 85 -11.28 7.47 -7.97
CA ILE A 85 -10.24 7.99 -8.83
C ILE A 85 -10.94 8.86 -9.88
N GLY A 86 -10.68 10.16 -9.85
CA GLY A 86 -11.39 11.16 -10.65
C GLY A 86 -11.36 10.89 -12.17
N ASN A 87 -12.19 11.62 -12.91
CA ASN A 87 -12.27 11.59 -14.39
C ASN A 87 -12.48 10.18 -15.00
N GLY A 88 -13.27 9.32 -14.34
CA GLY A 88 -13.60 7.98 -14.87
C GLY A 88 -12.59 6.88 -14.49
N GLY A 89 -11.66 7.16 -13.58
CA GLY A 89 -10.70 6.18 -13.06
C GLY A 89 -11.33 5.09 -12.18
N GLY A 90 -12.61 5.14 -11.82
CA GLY A 90 -13.26 4.10 -11.02
C GLY A 90 -12.99 4.22 -9.51
N PHE A 91 -13.06 3.11 -8.78
CA PHE A 91 -12.88 3.08 -7.32
C PHE A 91 -11.77 2.10 -6.96
N ALA A 92 -10.70 2.61 -6.36
CA ALA A 92 -9.68 1.76 -5.77
C ALA A 92 -10.11 1.31 -4.37
N ASP A 93 -9.74 0.09 -3.97
CA ASP A 93 -10.07 -0.47 -2.65
C ASP A 93 -9.51 0.41 -1.52
N ALA A 94 -8.32 0.97 -1.71
CA ALA A 94 -7.77 2.02 -0.86
C ALA A 94 -6.74 2.89 -1.61
N ALA A 95 -6.28 3.94 -0.95
CA ALA A 95 -5.19 4.76 -1.45
C ALA A 95 -4.31 5.27 -0.30
N LEU A 96 -3.01 5.33 -0.56
CA LEU A 96 -2.05 6.11 0.21
C LEU A 96 -1.88 7.50 -0.41
N GLY A 97 -1.79 8.53 0.41
CA GLY A 97 -1.71 9.89 -0.08
C GLY A 97 -1.37 10.93 0.97
N LEU A 98 -1.50 12.20 0.56
CA LEU A 98 -1.44 13.37 1.42
C LEU A 98 -2.84 13.93 1.52
N PHE A 99 -3.65 13.41 2.44
CA PHE A 99 -5.04 13.83 2.58
C PHE A 99 -5.18 14.83 3.73
N THR A 100 -6.03 15.82 3.53
CA THR A 100 -6.35 16.82 4.55
C THR A 100 -7.84 17.14 4.52
N SER A 101 -8.36 17.64 5.64
CA SER A 101 -9.67 18.27 5.69
C SER A 101 -9.49 19.76 5.94
N GLN A 102 -10.09 20.59 5.09
CA GLN A 102 -10.11 22.03 5.29
C GLN A 102 -11.55 22.51 5.44
N MET A 103 -11.80 23.34 6.45
CA MET A 103 -13.08 24.03 6.56
C MET A 103 -13.17 25.07 5.45
N ASN A 104 -14.26 25.05 4.69
CA ASN A 104 -14.57 26.15 3.80
C ASN A 104 -15.19 27.34 4.57
N ASP A 105 -15.32 28.48 3.90
CA ASP A 105 -15.88 29.72 4.47
C ASP A 105 -17.33 29.57 5.00
N ARG A 106 -18.00 28.44 4.70
CA ARG A 106 -19.36 28.12 5.14
C ARG A 106 -19.39 27.11 6.31
N GLY A 107 -18.23 26.78 6.90
CA GLY A 107 -18.12 25.85 8.02
C GLY A 107 -18.29 24.38 7.64
N ALA A 108 -18.22 24.03 6.35
CA ALA A 108 -18.27 22.63 5.91
C ALA A 108 -16.85 22.12 5.60
N ALA A 109 -16.55 20.92 6.11
CA ALA A 109 -15.31 20.22 5.85
C ALA A 109 -15.24 19.76 4.39
N LYS A 110 -14.20 20.20 3.67
CA LYS A 110 -13.87 19.75 2.32
C LYS A 110 -12.62 18.88 2.39
N LEU A 111 -12.75 17.63 1.94
CA LEU A 111 -11.61 16.74 1.78
C LEU A 111 -10.76 17.21 0.61
N ALA A 112 -9.47 17.43 0.86
CA ALA A 112 -8.47 17.79 -0.12
C ALA A 112 -7.30 16.80 -0.04
N GLY A 113 -6.43 16.82 -1.05
CA GLY A 113 -5.23 15.99 -1.05
C GLY A 113 -4.97 15.29 -2.37
N ARG A 114 -3.84 14.60 -2.42
CA ARG A 114 -3.41 13.82 -3.58
C ARG A 114 -3.16 12.37 -3.21
N ILE A 115 -3.47 11.48 -4.14
CA ILE A 115 -3.13 10.06 -4.05
C ILE A 115 -1.70 9.90 -4.56
N VAL A 116 -0.92 9.10 -3.85
CA VAL A 116 0.48 8.78 -4.16
C VAL A 116 0.64 7.31 -4.53
N ALA A 117 -0.19 6.43 -3.97
CA ALA A 117 -0.27 5.02 -4.32
C ALA A 117 -1.72 4.50 -4.20
N PRO A 118 -2.43 4.16 -5.29
CA PRO A 118 -3.61 3.32 -5.20
C PRO A 118 -3.24 1.93 -4.69
N ILE A 119 -4.17 1.32 -3.96
CA ILE A 119 -4.10 -0.04 -3.47
C ILE A 119 -5.26 -0.81 -4.10
N GLU A 120 -4.93 -1.88 -4.83
CA GLU A 120 -5.89 -2.84 -5.36
C GLU A 120 -5.71 -4.18 -4.65
N LEU A 121 -6.79 -4.71 -4.09
CA LEU A 121 -6.79 -5.95 -3.34
C LEU A 121 -7.57 -7.02 -4.13
N LYS A 122 -7.22 -8.29 -3.92
CA LYS A 122 -7.89 -9.46 -4.47
C LYS A 122 -8.02 -10.59 -3.47
N GLY A 123 -8.98 -11.48 -3.67
CA GLY A 123 -9.12 -12.69 -2.85
C GLY A 123 -7.88 -13.58 -2.92
N ALA A 124 -7.60 -14.32 -1.84
CA ALA A 124 -6.35 -15.08 -1.73
C ALA A 124 -6.12 -16.09 -2.85
N ALA A 125 -7.16 -16.71 -3.39
CA ALA A 125 -7.05 -17.67 -4.49
C ALA A 125 -6.80 -17.03 -5.89
N ILE A 126 -6.84 -15.70 -6.00
CA ILE A 126 -6.78 -15.00 -7.28
C ILE A 126 -5.32 -14.71 -7.66
N ASP A 127 -4.98 -15.00 -8.90
CA ASP A 127 -3.74 -14.57 -9.53
C ASP A 127 -3.88 -13.10 -9.94
N LEU A 128 -2.94 -12.26 -9.49
CA LEU A 128 -2.96 -10.81 -9.69
C LEU A 128 -2.84 -10.38 -11.16
N ASP A 129 -2.22 -11.19 -12.00
CA ASP A 129 -2.06 -10.94 -13.44
C ASP A 129 -3.21 -11.52 -14.27
N LYS A 130 -4.03 -12.39 -13.68
CA LYS A 130 -5.10 -13.09 -14.39
C LYS A 130 -6.28 -12.16 -14.66
N LYS A 131 -6.60 -12.01 -15.95
CA LYS A 131 -7.85 -11.40 -16.39
C LYS A 131 -9.02 -12.36 -16.19
N THR A 132 -10.15 -11.83 -15.76
CA THR A 132 -11.44 -12.54 -15.85
C THR A 132 -12.20 -12.03 -17.08
N ARG A 133 -13.13 -12.81 -17.63
CA ARG A 133 -13.77 -12.54 -18.93
C ARG A 133 -14.27 -11.08 -19.04
N GLY A 134 -13.60 -10.28 -19.86
CA GLY A 134 -13.95 -8.88 -20.12
C GLY A 134 -13.42 -7.85 -19.10
N ASN A 135 -12.75 -8.30 -18.03
CA ASN A 135 -12.24 -7.45 -16.96
C ASN A 135 -10.71 -7.37 -16.99
N GLU A 136 -10.21 -6.23 -16.51
CA GLU A 136 -8.79 -6.00 -16.23
C GLU A 136 -8.29 -6.92 -15.10
N SER A 137 -7.01 -7.29 -15.14
CA SER A 137 -6.34 -7.92 -13.99
C SER A 137 -6.19 -6.92 -12.83
N ALA A 138 -5.83 -7.40 -11.63
CA ALA A 138 -5.60 -6.52 -10.49
C ALA A 138 -4.44 -5.55 -10.74
N VAL A 139 -3.39 -6.04 -11.41
CA VAL A 139 -2.27 -5.20 -11.86
C VAL A 139 -2.76 -4.13 -12.82
N GLU A 140 -3.55 -4.49 -13.84
CA GLU A 140 -4.08 -3.52 -14.79
C GLU A 140 -4.99 -2.47 -14.15
N GLN A 141 -5.84 -2.87 -13.19
CA GLN A 141 -6.68 -1.95 -12.43
C GLN A 141 -5.83 -0.97 -11.61
N GLY A 142 -4.85 -1.46 -10.85
CA GLY A 142 -3.92 -0.63 -10.09
C GLY A 142 -3.18 0.40 -10.95
N TRP A 143 -2.69 -0.01 -12.12
CA TRP A 143 -2.03 0.89 -13.07
C TRP A 143 -3.00 1.89 -13.70
N ARG A 144 -4.22 1.47 -14.03
CA ARG A 144 -5.26 2.40 -14.49
C ARG A 144 -5.54 3.47 -13.44
N TYR A 145 -5.70 3.11 -12.17
CA TYR A 145 -5.90 4.10 -11.11
C TYR A 145 -4.76 5.11 -11.01
N ALA A 146 -3.51 4.65 -11.10
CA ALA A 146 -2.37 5.54 -11.08
C ALA A 146 -2.32 6.46 -12.30
N ASN A 147 -2.63 5.97 -13.50
CA ASN A 147 -2.63 6.77 -14.73
C ASN A 147 -3.72 7.86 -14.75
N TYR A 148 -4.84 7.63 -14.05
CA TYR A 148 -5.90 8.62 -13.87
C TYR A 148 -5.68 9.55 -12.67
N THR A 149 -4.56 9.38 -11.95
CA THR A 149 -4.20 10.17 -10.77
C THR A 149 -2.96 11.00 -11.07
N GLU A 150 -3.12 12.31 -11.20
CA GLU A 150 -1.99 13.22 -11.40
C GLU A 150 -0.97 13.12 -10.26
N GLY A 151 0.31 12.99 -10.62
CA GLY A 151 1.41 12.92 -9.65
C GLY A 151 1.53 11.61 -8.88
N CYS A 152 0.73 10.59 -9.23
CA CYS A 152 0.83 9.26 -8.64
C CYS A 152 2.18 8.60 -8.99
N ARG A 153 2.84 8.03 -7.98
CA ARG A 153 4.22 7.51 -8.12
C ARG A 153 4.33 6.00 -7.94
N TRP A 154 3.37 5.41 -7.26
CA TRP A 154 3.43 4.01 -6.85
C TRP A 154 2.13 3.32 -7.18
N VAL A 155 2.16 1.99 -7.28
CA VAL A 155 0.96 1.15 -7.31
C VAL A 155 1.20 0.01 -6.33
N ILE A 156 0.20 -0.33 -5.52
CA ILE A 156 0.25 -1.47 -4.62
C ILE A 156 -0.86 -2.43 -5.03
N VAL A 157 -0.51 -3.70 -5.21
CA VAL A 157 -1.46 -4.76 -5.51
C VAL A 157 -1.21 -5.93 -4.56
N SER A 158 -2.26 -6.51 -4.00
CA SER A 158 -2.14 -7.64 -3.09
C SER A 158 -3.28 -8.64 -3.23
N ASN A 159 -2.98 -9.93 -3.08
CA ASN A 159 -3.99 -10.97 -2.87
C ASN A 159 -3.88 -11.58 -1.47
N TYR A 160 -3.35 -10.83 -0.50
CA TYR A 160 -3.05 -11.27 0.87
C TYR A 160 -1.98 -12.35 0.99
N ARG A 161 -1.61 -13.08 -0.06
CA ARG A 161 -0.46 -14.00 -0.08
C ARG A 161 0.80 -13.29 -0.51
N GLU A 162 0.69 -12.47 -1.54
CA GLU A 162 1.75 -11.59 -2.00
C GLU A 162 1.27 -10.14 -2.02
N LEU A 163 2.20 -9.23 -1.72
CA LEU A 163 2.08 -7.81 -2.00
C LEU A 163 3.14 -7.42 -3.03
N ARG A 164 2.70 -6.69 -4.06
CA ARG A 164 3.58 -6.16 -5.11
C ARG A 164 3.59 -4.64 -5.07
N LEU A 165 4.79 -4.07 -5.06
CA LEU A 165 5.03 -2.63 -5.11
C LEU A 165 5.64 -2.26 -6.47
N TYR A 166 4.95 -1.38 -7.19
CA TYR A 166 5.38 -0.85 -8.49
C TYR A 166 5.68 0.63 -8.41
N CYS A 167 6.51 1.14 -9.31
CA CYS A 167 6.71 2.58 -9.50
C CYS A 167 6.27 3.02 -10.91
N THR A 168 5.49 4.09 -11.00
CA THR A 168 4.87 4.55 -12.27
C THR A 168 5.87 5.08 -13.29
N VAL A 169 7.11 5.38 -12.88
CA VAL A 169 8.22 5.75 -13.80
C VAL A 169 8.88 4.53 -14.45
N LYS A 170 8.48 3.32 -14.07
CA LYS A 170 8.94 2.04 -14.61
C LYS A 170 7.81 1.35 -15.36
N THR A 171 7.98 0.10 -15.75
CA THR A 171 6.95 -0.68 -16.42
C THR A 171 6.23 -1.61 -15.44
N PRO A 172 5.05 -2.17 -15.79
CA PRO A 172 4.40 -3.21 -15.00
C PRO A 172 5.23 -4.50 -14.83
N LEU A 173 6.36 -4.65 -15.53
CA LEU A 173 7.29 -5.78 -15.34
C LEU A 173 8.31 -5.53 -14.23
N ASP A 174 8.42 -4.29 -13.74
CA ASP A 174 9.36 -3.86 -12.69
C ASP A 174 8.62 -3.69 -11.35
N TYR A 175 8.80 -4.62 -10.42
CA TYR A 175 8.19 -4.54 -9.10
C TYR A 175 9.02 -5.24 -8.02
N GLU A 176 8.84 -4.80 -6.77
CA GLU A 176 9.20 -5.63 -5.63
C GLU A 176 8.02 -6.51 -5.24
N ARG A 177 8.28 -7.79 -5.03
CA ARG A 177 7.32 -8.78 -4.59
C ARG A 177 7.65 -9.22 -3.19
N PHE A 178 6.65 -9.26 -2.33
CA PHE A 178 6.75 -9.76 -0.97
C PHE A 178 5.71 -10.84 -0.77
N GLU A 179 6.14 -12.10 -0.75
CA GLU A 179 5.31 -13.18 -0.21
C GLU A 179 5.18 -12.99 1.29
N LEU A 180 3.96 -12.99 1.81
CA LEU A 180 3.73 -12.84 3.25
C LEU A 180 4.41 -13.95 4.04
N ALA A 181 4.45 -15.17 3.52
CA ALA A 181 5.13 -16.30 4.16
C ALA A 181 6.63 -16.02 4.40
N ASP A 182 7.29 -15.32 3.49
CA ASP A 182 8.72 -14.99 3.61
C ASP A 182 8.96 -13.89 4.65
N LEU A 183 7.92 -13.11 5.02
CA LEU A 183 8.02 -12.06 6.04
C LEU A 183 8.11 -12.62 7.48
N ALA A 184 8.00 -13.93 7.67
CA ALA A 184 8.39 -14.57 8.92
C ALA A 184 9.91 -14.44 9.18
N ASP A 185 10.72 -14.34 8.12
CA ASP A 185 12.12 -13.98 8.23
C ASP A 185 12.28 -12.47 8.51
N LEU A 186 13.03 -12.13 9.56
CA LEU A 186 13.16 -10.75 10.02
C LEU A 186 13.86 -9.85 9.01
N GLU A 187 14.84 -10.33 8.27
CA GLU A 187 15.57 -9.52 7.28
C GLU A 187 14.71 -9.25 6.03
N THR A 188 13.90 -10.22 5.65
CA THR A 188 12.88 -10.05 4.60
C THR A 188 11.81 -9.07 5.05
N PHE A 189 11.32 -9.18 6.30
CA PHE A 189 10.38 -8.22 6.87
C PHE A 189 10.96 -6.80 6.95
N LYS A 190 12.22 -6.63 7.34
CA LYS A 190 12.91 -5.33 7.31
C LYS A 190 12.94 -4.72 5.92
N THR A 191 13.19 -5.54 4.90
CA THR A 191 13.20 -5.09 3.50
C THR A 191 11.80 -4.66 3.06
N PHE A 192 10.77 -5.46 3.37
CA PHE A 192 9.36 -5.11 3.14
C PHE A 192 8.98 -3.79 3.82
N TYR A 193 9.28 -3.67 5.11
CA TYR A 193 9.00 -2.49 5.91
C TYR A 193 9.69 -1.26 5.32
N PHE A 194 10.98 -1.37 4.99
CA PHE A 194 11.74 -0.26 4.40
C PHE A 194 11.16 0.18 3.04
N CYS A 195 10.85 -0.76 2.15
CA CYS A 195 10.27 -0.45 0.85
C CYS A 195 8.89 0.22 1.00
N CYS A 196 8.02 -0.34 1.83
CA CYS A 196 6.65 0.14 1.96
C CYS A 196 6.53 1.40 2.83
N VAL A 197 7.42 1.63 3.79
CA VAL A 197 7.44 2.86 4.61
C VAL A 197 8.35 3.89 3.96
N VAL A 198 9.65 3.66 3.86
CA VAL A 198 10.59 4.74 3.50
C VAL A 198 10.43 5.18 2.05
N GLN A 199 10.26 4.27 1.09
CA GLN A 199 10.17 4.69 -0.31
C GLN A 199 8.85 5.41 -0.64
N ILE A 200 7.77 5.02 0.04
CA ILE A 200 6.44 5.57 -0.18
C ILE A 200 6.20 6.77 0.75
N PHE A 201 6.31 6.58 2.08
CA PHE A 201 6.04 7.56 3.14
C PHE A 201 7.10 8.67 3.26
N ALA A 202 8.40 8.39 3.10
CA ALA A 202 9.42 9.45 3.28
C ALA A 202 9.41 10.47 2.13
N ARG A 203 9.05 10.05 0.91
CA ARG A 203 8.83 10.96 -0.23
C ARG A 203 7.48 11.68 -0.17
N ILE A 204 6.51 11.12 0.56
CA ILE A 204 5.24 11.75 0.92
C ILE A 204 5.50 12.94 1.87
N ASN A 205 6.33 12.77 2.91
CA ASN A 205 6.60 13.79 3.93
C ASN A 205 7.57 14.91 3.52
N GLN A 206 8.49 14.69 2.58
CA GLN A 206 9.33 15.79 2.05
C GLN A 206 8.51 16.90 1.39
N CYS A 207 7.30 16.61 0.89
CA CYS A 207 6.39 17.62 0.36
C CYS A 207 5.53 18.31 1.44
N PHE A 208 5.33 17.69 2.61
CA PHE A 208 4.53 18.27 3.70
C PHE A 208 5.29 19.35 4.47
N TYR A 209 6.58 19.13 4.75
CA TYR A 209 7.37 20.08 5.57
C TYR A 209 8.04 21.20 4.76
N ASN A 210 8.18 21.07 3.44
CA ASN A 210 8.74 22.13 2.59
C ASN A 210 7.71 23.17 2.12
N ASN A 211 6.44 23.07 2.56
CA ASN A 211 5.38 24.03 2.26
C ASN A 211 4.79 24.66 3.55
N ALA A 212 5.50 24.54 4.68
CA ALA A 212 5.11 25.10 5.96
C ALA A 212 5.98 26.30 6.41
N ASP A 213 6.83 26.80 5.51
CA ASP A 213 7.61 28.04 5.68
C ASP A 213 7.14 29.12 4.69
#